data_AF-A0A4Y3RMS7-F1
#
_entry.id   AF-A0A4Y3RMS7-F1
#
_cell.length_a   1.000
_cell.length_b   1.000
_cell.length_c   1.000
_cell.angle_alpha   90.00
_cell.angle_beta   90.00
_cell.angle_gamma   90.00
#
_symmetry.space_group_name_H-M   'P 1'
#
loop_
_entity.id
_entity.type
_entity.pdbx_description
1 polymer ?
#
loop_
_entity_poly.entity_id
_entity_poly.type
_entity_poly.pdbx_seq_one_letter_code
_entity_poly.pdbx_strand_id
1 'polypeptide(L)'
;MTSGPGHQRDALADWLRIRTGIAWPQWSGERPISGVSARDGFRDFFTATRGGRDPQGTAQVLTALDLALADAEQGRTLTFTRMANWQRTVLRCDSVGFRDVPAFAKDGQERCGLTPDTRAQFEGCLSDSVQPNPPLPSRAARTYLDVLFFHPFEDGNARAAMLAMAFVLAREGVPLDQVHPLQTTRWADDVEGAADLAVLLGILISAAERRLSSGRQS
;
A
#
# COMPACT_ATOMS: atom_id res chain seq x y z
N MET A 1 12.43 -26.28 -31.29
CA MET A 1 12.11 -26.64 -29.89
C MET A 1 11.02 -25.70 -29.42
N THR A 2 9.78 -26.14 -29.48
CA THR A 2 8.62 -25.39 -28.99
C THR A 2 8.60 -25.51 -27.47
N SER A 3 9.04 -24.47 -26.78
CA SER A 3 8.81 -24.32 -25.35
C SER A 3 7.31 -24.42 -25.11
N GLY A 4 6.87 -25.45 -24.37
CA GLY A 4 5.49 -25.50 -23.88
C GLY A 4 5.18 -24.25 -23.05
N PRO A 5 3.90 -23.93 -22.78
CA PRO A 5 3.55 -22.80 -21.93
C PRO A 5 4.21 -23.06 -20.58
N GLY A 6 5.32 -22.36 -20.31
CA GLY A 6 5.96 -22.37 -19.00
C GLY A 6 4.87 -22.03 -18.00
N HIS A 7 4.75 -22.83 -16.95
CA HIS A 7 3.76 -22.61 -15.89
C HIS A 7 4.00 -21.21 -15.33
N GLN A 8 3.23 -20.22 -15.81
CA GLN A 8 3.41 -18.82 -15.45
C GLN A 8 3.10 -18.72 -13.96
N ARG A 9 4.07 -18.22 -13.17
CA ARG A 9 3.91 -18.10 -11.72
C ARG A 9 2.70 -17.23 -11.41
N ASP A 10 1.87 -17.70 -10.47
CA ASP A 10 0.73 -16.95 -9.98
C ASP A 10 1.11 -16.22 -8.71
N ALA A 11 1.46 -14.95 -8.86
CA ALA A 11 1.90 -14.07 -7.78
C ALA A 11 0.83 -13.92 -6.69
N LEU A 12 -0.47 -13.94 -7.04
CA LEU A 12 -1.50 -13.89 -6.01
C LEU A 12 -1.52 -15.18 -5.18
N ALA A 13 -1.43 -16.34 -5.83
CA ALA A 13 -1.38 -17.61 -5.12
C ALA A 13 -0.14 -17.73 -4.23
N ASP A 14 1.02 -17.29 -4.74
CA ASP A 14 2.27 -17.27 -3.97
C ASP A 14 2.19 -16.33 -2.77
N TRP A 15 1.65 -15.12 -2.96
CA TRP A 15 1.43 -14.17 -1.86
C TRP A 15 0.53 -14.76 -0.78
N LEU A 16 -0.64 -15.28 -1.15
CA LEU A 16 -1.59 -15.86 -0.21
C LEU A 16 -1.00 -17.03 0.58
N ARG A 17 -0.18 -17.86 -0.08
CA ARG A 17 0.52 -18.98 0.55
C ARG A 17 1.51 -18.52 1.62
N ILE A 18 2.29 -17.46 1.37
CA ILE A 18 3.29 -17.00 2.34
C ILE A 18 2.69 -16.07 3.40
N ARG A 19 1.67 -15.29 3.04
CA ARG A 19 1.10 -14.19 3.86
C ARG A 19 0.82 -14.58 5.31
N THR A 20 0.25 -15.76 5.51
CA THR A 20 -0.14 -16.25 6.85
C THR A 20 1.04 -16.76 7.68
N GLY A 21 2.14 -17.13 7.03
CA GLY A 21 3.35 -17.68 7.67
C GLY A 21 4.46 -16.67 7.92
N ILE A 22 4.32 -15.42 7.44
CA ILE A 22 5.32 -14.37 7.68
C ILE A 22 5.40 -14.08 9.18
N ALA A 23 6.59 -14.28 9.75
CA ALA A 23 6.92 -13.85 11.09
C ALA A 23 7.13 -12.32 11.10
N TRP A 24 6.03 -11.58 11.15
CA TRP A 24 6.08 -10.12 11.10
C TRP A 24 6.93 -9.57 12.25
N PRO A 25 7.88 -8.65 11.96
CA PRO A 25 8.75 -8.10 12.98
C PRO A 25 7.92 -7.37 14.04
N GLN A 26 8.36 -7.51 15.28
CA GLN A 26 7.84 -6.70 16.37
C GLN A 26 8.42 -5.28 16.26
N TRP A 27 7.63 -4.29 16.65
CA TRP A 27 8.07 -2.91 16.70
C TRP A 27 7.66 -2.30 18.02
N SER A 28 8.65 -1.94 18.84
CA SER A 28 8.48 -1.28 20.14
C SER A 28 8.85 0.20 20.07
N GLY A 29 8.44 0.88 18.99
CA GLY A 29 8.46 2.33 18.95
C GLY A 29 7.57 2.88 20.06
N GLU A 30 7.96 4.01 20.66
CA GLU A 30 7.06 4.76 21.51
C GLU A 30 5.78 5.09 20.74
N ARG A 31 4.67 5.30 21.46
CA ARG A 31 3.42 5.68 20.81
C ARG A 31 3.68 6.94 20.00
N PRO A 32 3.37 6.96 18.68
CA PRO A 32 3.67 8.09 17.83
C PRO A 32 3.13 9.37 18.43
N ILE A 33 4.00 10.37 18.61
CA ILE A 33 3.58 11.68 19.10
C ILE A 33 2.72 12.29 18.00
N SER A 34 1.43 12.49 18.29
CA SER A 34 0.53 13.19 17.36
C SER A 34 1.07 14.59 17.07
N GLY A 35 1.30 14.85 15.78
CA GLY A 35 1.82 16.11 15.28
C GLY A 35 1.82 16.16 13.76
N VAL A 36 1.76 17.37 13.20
CA VAL A 36 1.86 17.57 11.77
C VAL A 36 3.35 17.61 11.41
N SER A 37 3.81 16.67 10.59
CA SER A 37 5.14 16.75 10.00
C SER A 37 5.22 17.96 9.07
N ALA A 38 6.34 18.69 9.12
CA ALA A 38 6.59 19.79 8.20
C ALA A 38 6.69 19.34 6.72
N ARG A 39 6.88 18.02 6.48
CA ARG A 39 6.89 17.41 5.15
C ARG A 39 5.91 16.24 5.07
N ASP A 40 5.24 16.16 3.94
CA ASP A 40 4.33 15.06 3.59
C ASP A 40 5.02 14.13 2.60
N GLY A 41 5.60 13.04 3.12
CA GLY A 41 6.40 12.12 2.32
C GLY A 41 5.61 11.43 1.21
N PHE A 42 4.29 11.26 1.36
CA PHE A 42 3.45 10.68 0.30
C PHE A 42 3.22 11.65 -0.85
N ARG A 43 2.99 12.94 -0.56
CA ARG A 43 2.91 13.98 -1.61
C ARG A 43 4.22 14.14 -2.35
N ASP A 44 5.33 14.18 -1.62
CA ASP A 44 6.68 14.25 -2.19
C ASP A 44 6.94 13.05 -3.10
N PHE A 45 6.55 11.84 -2.66
CA PHE A 45 6.65 10.62 -3.44
C PHE A 45 5.91 10.68 -4.77
N PHE A 46 4.62 11.05 -4.76
CA PHE A 46 3.84 11.13 -6.00
C PHE A 46 4.36 12.23 -6.94
N THR A 47 4.79 13.36 -6.37
CA THR A 47 5.36 14.47 -7.14
C THR A 47 6.66 14.07 -7.82
N ALA A 48 7.59 13.39 -7.13
CA ALA A 48 8.86 13.04 -7.74
C ALA A 48 8.75 11.89 -8.76
N THR A 49 7.85 10.92 -8.53
CA THR A 49 7.71 9.75 -9.40
C THR A 49 6.92 10.02 -10.69
N ARG A 50 6.04 11.03 -10.70
CA ARG A 50 5.22 11.38 -11.88
C ARG A 50 5.28 12.84 -12.33
N GLY A 51 5.55 13.78 -11.43
CA GLY A 51 5.26 15.22 -11.61
C GLY A 51 5.83 15.85 -12.87
N GLY A 52 7.03 15.45 -13.30
CA GLY A 52 7.64 15.97 -14.54
C GLY A 52 7.09 15.37 -15.84
N ARG A 53 6.49 14.17 -15.78
CA ARG A 53 6.03 13.43 -16.98
C ARG A 53 4.53 13.49 -17.18
N ASP A 54 3.77 13.57 -16.08
CA ASP A 54 2.32 13.57 -16.05
C ASP A 54 1.81 14.46 -14.91
N PRO A 55 1.82 15.79 -15.08
CA PRO A 55 1.37 16.73 -14.06
C PRO A 55 -0.10 16.53 -13.70
N GLN A 56 -0.91 16.15 -14.70
CA GLN A 56 -2.35 15.97 -14.54
C GLN A 56 -2.67 14.74 -13.69
N GLY A 57 -2.06 13.59 -14.01
CA GLY A 57 -2.17 12.37 -13.20
C GLY A 57 -1.55 12.52 -11.81
N THR A 58 -0.53 13.37 -11.67
CA THR A 58 0.00 13.75 -10.35
C THR A 58 -1.04 14.50 -9.53
N ALA A 59 -1.71 15.51 -10.09
CA ALA A 59 -2.78 16.22 -9.39
C ALA A 59 -3.92 15.26 -8.97
N GLN A 60 -4.31 14.32 -9.84
CA GLN A 60 -5.35 13.32 -9.52
C GLN A 60 -4.99 12.43 -8.34
N VAL A 61 -3.76 11.90 -8.31
CA VAL A 61 -3.35 11.03 -7.20
C VAL A 61 -3.19 11.80 -5.90
N LEU A 62 -2.82 13.09 -5.96
CA LEU A 62 -2.79 13.95 -4.78
C LEU A 62 -4.21 14.24 -4.25
N THR A 63 -5.19 14.50 -5.12
CA THR A 63 -6.60 14.59 -4.68
C THR A 63 -7.10 13.28 -4.08
N ALA A 64 -6.74 12.14 -4.67
CA ALA A 64 -7.09 10.83 -4.11
C ALA A 64 -6.41 10.58 -2.75
N LEU A 65 -5.19 11.08 -2.55
CA LEU A 65 -4.50 11.05 -1.25
C LEU A 65 -5.28 11.88 -0.22
N ASP A 66 -5.73 13.08 -0.57
CA ASP A 66 -6.56 13.90 0.34
C ASP A 66 -7.83 13.16 0.79
N LEU A 67 -8.51 12.48 -0.14
CA LEU A 67 -9.68 11.66 0.16
C LEU A 67 -9.35 10.49 1.09
N ALA A 68 -8.24 9.79 0.83
CA ALA A 68 -7.81 8.68 1.67
C ALA A 68 -7.47 9.13 3.09
N LEU A 69 -6.76 10.26 3.24
CA LEU A 69 -6.42 10.82 4.55
C LEU A 69 -7.69 11.28 5.30
N ALA A 70 -8.62 11.96 4.63
CA ALA A 70 -9.89 12.37 5.24
C ALA A 70 -10.74 11.18 5.70
N ASP A 71 -10.78 10.09 4.92
CA ASP A 71 -11.45 8.85 5.33
C ASP A 71 -10.79 8.22 6.57
N ALA A 72 -9.46 8.30 6.67
CA ALA A 72 -8.71 7.79 7.82
C ALA A 72 -8.97 8.61 9.09
N GLU A 73 -8.98 9.94 8.99
CA GLU A 73 -9.30 10.86 10.07
C GLU A 73 -10.73 10.66 10.61
N GLN A 74 -11.67 10.30 9.73
CA GLN A 74 -13.04 9.93 10.12
C GLN A 74 -13.14 8.54 10.78
N GLY A 75 -12.02 7.84 10.99
CA GLY A 75 -11.99 6.52 11.63
C GLY A 75 -12.64 5.41 10.81
N ARG A 76 -12.77 5.59 9.49
CA ARG A 76 -13.43 4.60 8.62
C ARG A 76 -12.61 3.30 8.54
N THR A 77 -13.22 2.22 8.04
CA THR A 77 -12.56 0.90 7.86
C THR A 77 -12.17 0.65 6.41
N LEU A 78 -10.90 0.38 6.11
CA LEU A 78 -10.46 0.11 4.74
C LEU A 78 -11.27 -1.01 4.08
N THR A 79 -11.83 -0.74 2.91
CA THR A 79 -12.66 -1.66 2.11
C THR A 79 -12.37 -1.45 0.63
N PHE A 80 -12.66 -2.45 -0.21
CA PHE A 80 -12.50 -2.30 -1.65
C PHE A 80 -13.35 -1.14 -2.18
N THR A 81 -14.60 -1.01 -1.74
CA THR A 81 -15.49 0.09 -2.17
C THR A 81 -14.86 1.47 -1.95
N ARG A 82 -14.15 1.65 -0.83
CA ARG A 82 -13.47 2.92 -0.56
C ARG A 82 -12.26 3.12 -1.45
N MET A 83 -11.44 2.08 -1.62
CA MET A 83 -10.32 2.13 -2.55
C MET A 83 -10.78 2.42 -3.99
N ALA A 84 -11.92 1.86 -4.41
CA ALA A 84 -12.52 2.12 -5.71
C ALA A 84 -12.95 3.59 -5.85
N ASN A 85 -13.48 4.22 -4.78
CA ASN A 85 -13.79 5.65 -4.79
C ASN A 85 -12.54 6.50 -4.99
N TRP A 86 -11.43 6.18 -4.31
CA TRP A 86 -10.16 6.87 -4.53
C TRP A 86 -9.64 6.63 -5.96
N GLN A 87 -9.79 5.41 -6.48
CA GLN A 87 -9.32 5.08 -7.82
C GLN A 87 -10.11 5.77 -8.94
N ARG A 88 -11.41 6.04 -8.75
CA ARG A 88 -12.16 6.86 -9.72
C ARG A 88 -11.51 8.22 -9.92
N THR A 89 -11.04 8.85 -8.84
CA THR A 89 -10.31 10.12 -8.90
C THR A 89 -8.98 9.97 -9.62
N VAL A 90 -8.20 8.93 -9.28
CA VAL A 90 -6.90 8.66 -9.90
C VAL A 90 -7.04 8.38 -11.40
N LEU A 91 -8.01 7.58 -11.81
CA LEU A 91 -8.19 7.11 -13.20
C LEU A 91 -9.11 8.01 -14.04
N ARG A 92 -9.79 9.00 -13.44
CA ARG A 92 -10.79 9.85 -14.12
C ARG A 92 -11.87 9.05 -14.83
N CYS A 93 -12.49 8.15 -14.09
CA CYS A 93 -13.63 7.39 -14.57
C CYS A 93 -14.76 7.41 -13.54
N ASP A 94 -15.99 7.30 -14.03
CA ASP A 94 -17.20 7.38 -13.21
C ASP A 94 -17.37 6.16 -12.30
N SER A 95 -16.82 5.02 -12.71
CA SER A 95 -16.85 3.79 -11.93
C SER A 95 -15.57 2.98 -12.12
N VAL A 96 -15.16 2.31 -11.04
CA VAL A 96 -14.05 1.37 -11.03
C VAL A 96 -14.54 0.11 -10.34
N GLY A 97 -14.49 -1.01 -11.05
CA GLY A 97 -14.86 -2.33 -10.57
C GLY A 97 -13.66 -3.10 -10.03
N PHE A 98 -13.94 -4.20 -9.35
CA PHE A 98 -12.92 -5.22 -9.10
C PHE A 98 -12.68 -5.92 -10.43
N ARG A 99 -11.41 -6.14 -10.82
CA ARG A 99 -11.08 -6.77 -12.10
C ARG A 99 -11.81 -8.11 -12.29
N ASP A 100 -12.20 -8.39 -13.53
CA ASP A 100 -12.89 -9.62 -13.93
C ASP A 100 -11.96 -10.62 -14.64
N VAL A 101 -10.81 -10.15 -15.10
CA VAL A 101 -9.75 -10.96 -15.73
C VAL A 101 -8.49 -11.05 -14.86
N PRO A 102 -7.62 -12.06 -15.09
CA PRO A 102 -6.28 -12.07 -14.52
C PRO A 102 -5.51 -10.78 -14.83
N ALA A 103 -4.81 -10.24 -13.84
CA ALA A 103 -3.93 -9.10 -14.04
C ALA A 103 -2.48 -9.55 -14.23
N PHE A 104 -1.67 -8.67 -14.84
CA PHE A 104 -0.27 -8.93 -15.09
C PHE A 104 0.58 -7.77 -14.57
N ALA A 105 1.64 -8.09 -13.84
CA ALA A 105 2.58 -7.13 -13.29
C ALA A 105 3.99 -7.40 -13.82
N LYS A 106 4.88 -6.42 -13.65
CA LYS A 106 6.31 -6.50 -14.00
C LYS A 106 6.51 -6.95 -15.45
N ASP A 107 5.91 -6.22 -16.38
CA ASP A 107 6.00 -6.50 -17.83
C ASP A 107 5.57 -7.92 -18.22
N GLY A 108 4.58 -8.47 -17.50
CA GLY A 108 4.02 -9.80 -17.76
C GLY A 108 4.72 -10.96 -17.04
N GLN A 109 5.76 -10.69 -16.25
CA GLN A 109 6.48 -11.73 -15.50
C GLN A 109 5.62 -12.35 -14.40
N GLU A 110 4.69 -11.59 -13.84
CA GLU A 110 3.82 -12.06 -12.76
C GLU A 110 2.35 -12.02 -13.18
N ARG A 111 1.68 -13.16 -13.05
CA ARG A 111 0.23 -13.26 -13.20
C ARG A 111 -0.43 -13.16 -11.84
N CYS A 112 -1.42 -12.30 -11.69
CA CYS A 112 -2.29 -12.28 -10.52
C CYS A 112 -3.60 -12.99 -10.91
N GLY A 113 -3.74 -14.25 -10.52
CA GLY A 113 -4.91 -15.07 -10.84
C GLY A 113 -6.23 -14.50 -10.32
N LEU A 114 -7.34 -15.03 -10.83
CA LEU A 114 -8.66 -14.73 -10.31
C LEU A 114 -9.42 -16.04 -10.08
N THR A 115 -10.08 -16.13 -8.94
CA THR A 115 -11.06 -17.16 -8.58
C THR A 115 -12.35 -16.45 -8.16
N PRO A 116 -13.51 -17.12 -8.14
CA PRO A 116 -14.76 -16.51 -7.68
C PRO A 116 -14.65 -15.88 -6.27
N ASP A 117 -13.82 -16.46 -5.40
CA ASP A 117 -13.64 -16.00 -4.02
C ASP A 117 -12.59 -14.90 -3.86
N THR A 118 -11.84 -14.55 -4.92
CA THR A 118 -10.72 -13.61 -4.83
C THR A 118 -11.13 -12.25 -4.25
N ARG A 119 -12.30 -11.72 -4.61
CA ARG A 119 -12.79 -10.47 -4.04
C ARG A 119 -13.11 -10.59 -2.54
N ALA A 120 -13.73 -11.69 -2.12
CA ALA A 120 -14.05 -11.92 -0.72
C ALA A 120 -12.79 -12.09 0.13
N GLN A 121 -11.78 -12.81 -0.39
CA GLN A 121 -10.47 -12.93 0.24
C GLN A 121 -9.76 -11.58 0.37
N PHE A 122 -9.87 -10.73 -0.66
CA PHE A 122 -9.31 -9.38 -0.62
C PHE A 122 -9.95 -8.52 0.47
N GLU A 123 -11.28 -8.50 0.55
CA GLU A 123 -11.99 -7.76 1.60
C GLU A 123 -11.63 -8.28 3.00
N GLY A 124 -11.47 -9.59 3.15
CA GLY A 124 -10.95 -10.20 4.38
C GLY A 124 -9.56 -9.65 4.75
N CYS A 125 -8.64 -9.63 3.78
CA CYS A 125 -7.29 -9.08 3.98
C CYS A 125 -7.31 -7.59 4.35
N LEU A 126 -8.18 -6.78 3.72
CA LEU A 126 -8.34 -5.36 4.07
C LEU A 126 -8.87 -5.18 5.49
N SER A 127 -9.77 -6.04 5.95
CA SER A 127 -10.30 -6.00 7.32
C SER A 127 -9.22 -6.29 8.38
N ASP A 128 -8.15 -7.01 8.01
CA ASP A 128 -7.02 -7.25 8.89
C ASP A 128 -6.18 -5.99 9.17
N SER A 129 -6.35 -4.92 8.37
CA SER A 129 -5.55 -3.68 8.50
C SER A 129 -5.80 -2.93 9.82
N VAL A 130 -6.96 -3.13 10.44
CA VAL A 130 -7.35 -2.50 11.71
C VAL A 130 -7.13 -3.40 12.94
N GLN A 131 -6.70 -4.65 12.73
CA GLN A 131 -6.45 -5.58 13.84
C GLN A 131 -5.21 -5.11 14.62
N PRO A 132 -5.16 -5.21 15.95
CA PRO A 132 -4.05 -4.67 16.73
C PRO A 132 -2.73 -5.41 16.52
N ASN A 133 -2.79 -6.67 16.06
CA ASN A 133 -1.64 -7.51 15.76
C ASN A 133 -1.62 -7.88 14.26
N PRO A 134 -0.48 -7.72 13.56
CA PRO A 134 0.85 -7.31 14.06
C PRO A 134 0.94 -5.79 14.36
N PRO A 135 2.10 -5.28 14.84
CA PRO A 135 2.32 -3.84 15.05
C PRO A 135 2.15 -3.00 13.77
N LEU A 136 1.93 -1.70 13.94
CA LEU A 136 1.57 -0.78 12.83
C LEU A 136 2.46 -0.86 11.59
N PRO A 137 3.82 -0.83 11.67
CA PRO A 137 4.65 -0.91 10.47
C PRO A 137 4.38 -2.19 9.66
N SER A 138 4.20 -3.32 10.36
CA SER A 138 3.87 -4.61 9.77
C SER A 138 2.45 -4.63 9.18
N ARG A 139 1.47 -3.98 9.81
CA ARG A 139 0.11 -3.84 9.24
C ARG A 139 0.11 -3.02 7.96
N ALA A 140 0.84 -1.90 7.96
CA ALA A 140 0.98 -1.02 6.81
C ALA A 140 1.69 -1.74 5.65
N ALA A 141 2.79 -2.44 5.93
CA ALA A 141 3.50 -3.29 4.96
C ALA A 141 2.58 -4.37 4.37
N ARG A 142 1.91 -5.14 5.24
CA ARG A 142 0.99 -6.20 4.80
C ARG A 142 -0.14 -5.65 3.94
N THR A 143 -0.75 -4.53 4.33
CA THR A 143 -1.83 -3.89 3.56
C THR A 143 -1.32 -3.43 2.19
N TYR A 144 -0.14 -2.82 2.12
CA TYR A 144 0.48 -2.43 0.86
C TYR A 144 0.68 -3.63 -0.08
N LEU A 145 1.24 -4.73 0.44
CA LEU A 145 1.50 -5.95 -0.34
C LEU A 145 0.21 -6.66 -0.74
N ASP A 146 -0.79 -6.71 0.15
CA ASP A 146 -2.12 -7.24 -0.16
C ASP A 146 -2.70 -6.52 -1.38
N VAL A 147 -2.69 -5.19 -1.42
CA VAL A 147 -3.19 -4.45 -2.60
C VAL A 147 -2.34 -4.72 -3.85
N LEU A 148 -1.02 -4.75 -3.70
CA LEU A 148 -0.10 -4.92 -4.83
C LEU A 148 -0.30 -6.27 -5.54
N PHE A 149 -0.46 -7.36 -4.77
CA PHE A 149 -0.54 -8.73 -5.28
C PHE A 149 -1.96 -9.21 -5.57
N PHE A 150 -2.99 -8.71 -4.87
CA PHE A 150 -4.37 -8.90 -5.34
C PHE A 150 -4.61 -8.20 -6.67
N HIS A 151 -3.93 -7.06 -6.86
CA HIS A 151 -4.01 -6.25 -8.07
C HIS A 151 -5.47 -5.95 -8.43
N PRO A 152 -6.26 -5.37 -7.53
CA PRO A 152 -7.73 -5.41 -7.62
C PRO A 152 -8.31 -4.58 -8.78
N PHE A 153 -7.52 -3.70 -9.39
CA PHE A 153 -7.93 -2.81 -10.48
C PHE A 153 -7.23 -3.18 -11.80
N GLU A 154 -7.78 -2.73 -12.93
CA GLU A 154 -7.13 -2.90 -14.25
C GLU A 154 -5.85 -2.06 -14.40
N ASP A 155 -5.83 -0.86 -13.81
CA ASP A 155 -4.66 0.01 -13.75
C ASP A 155 -4.57 0.68 -12.37
N GLY A 156 -3.38 1.18 -12.05
CA GLY A 156 -3.16 2.05 -10.91
C GLY A 156 -2.95 1.31 -9.60
N ASN A 157 -2.77 -0.01 -9.60
CA ASN A 157 -2.61 -0.81 -8.38
C ASN A 157 -1.43 -0.36 -7.51
N ALA A 158 -0.30 0.05 -8.10
CA ALA A 158 0.80 0.64 -7.33
C ALA A 158 0.38 1.93 -6.60
N ARG A 159 -0.41 2.79 -7.25
CA ARG A 159 -0.99 4.01 -6.62
C ARG A 159 -2.00 3.63 -5.54
N ALA A 160 -2.87 2.66 -5.80
CA ALA A 160 -3.82 2.14 -4.81
C ALA A 160 -3.12 1.60 -3.56
N ALA A 161 -2.03 0.85 -3.74
CA ALA A 161 -1.27 0.27 -2.64
C ALA A 161 -0.64 1.37 -1.77
N MET A 162 -0.05 2.39 -2.40
CA MET A 162 0.48 3.56 -1.68
C MET A 162 -0.61 4.32 -0.91
N LEU A 163 -1.79 4.54 -1.52
CA LEU A 163 -2.93 5.19 -0.88
C LEU A 163 -3.47 4.37 0.31
N ALA A 164 -3.58 3.05 0.17
CA ALA A 164 -4.01 2.17 1.26
C ALA A 164 -3.01 2.16 2.43
N MET A 165 -1.70 2.19 2.14
CA MET A 165 -0.67 2.33 3.17
C MET A 165 -0.75 3.69 3.88
N ALA A 166 -0.91 4.79 3.13
CA ALA A 166 -1.10 6.12 3.69
C ALA A 166 -2.32 6.17 4.62
N PHE A 167 -3.44 5.57 4.19
CA PHE A 167 -4.66 5.44 4.98
C PHE A 167 -4.42 4.72 6.32
N VAL A 168 -3.74 3.56 6.30
CA VAL A 168 -3.49 2.77 7.52
C VAL A 168 -2.63 3.55 8.51
N LEU A 169 -1.61 4.27 8.04
CA LEU A 169 -0.74 5.09 8.88
C LEU A 169 -1.48 6.32 9.43
N ALA A 170 -2.23 7.01 8.59
CA ALA A 170 -3.00 8.20 8.97
C ALA A 170 -4.09 7.88 10.00
N ARG A 171 -4.71 6.70 9.91
CA ARG A 171 -5.72 6.24 10.88
C ARG A 171 -5.15 6.10 12.30
N GLU A 172 -3.86 5.84 12.42
CA GLU A 172 -3.13 5.78 13.69
C GLU A 172 -2.42 7.11 14.03
N GLY A 173 -2.67 8.16 13.25
CA GLY A 173 -2.06 9.48 13.45
C GLY A 173 -0.56 9.53 13.18
N VAL A 174 -0.04 8.64 12.33
CA VAL A 174 1.40 8.51 12.04
C VAL A 174 1.75 9.15 10.70
N PRO A 175 2.35 10.35 10.68
CA PRO A 175 2.85 10.94 9.45
C PRO A 175 4.17 10.26 9.03
N LEU A 176 4.34 10.05 7.73
CA LEU A 176 5.65 9.79 7.14
C LEU A 176 6.14 11.02 6.39
N ASP A 177 7.33 11.47 6.71
CA ASP A 177 7.98 12.61 6.05
C ASP A 177 8.89 12.20 4.90
N GLN A 178 9.19 10.90 4.77
CA GLN A 178 9.96 10.32 3.68
C GLN A 178 9.37 8.97 3.28
N VAL A 179 9.07 8.81 2.00
CA VAL A 179 8.47 7.58 1.43
C VAL A 179 9.27 7.03 0.25
N HIS A 180 10.18 7.82 -0.35
CA HIS A 180 11.03 7.39 -1.47
C HIS A 180 11.79 6.06 -1.25
N PRO A 181 12.32 5.74 -0.05
CA PRO A 181 12.99 4.45 0.17
C PRO A 181 12.08 3.23 -0.07
N LEU A 182 10.76 3.40 -0.09
CA LEU A 182 9.81 2.33 -0.40
C LEU A 182 9.74 1.99 -1.89
N GLN A 183 10.35 2.80 -2.77
CA GLN A 183 10.36 2.59 -4.22
C GLN A 183 11.32 1.47 -4.63
N THR A 184 10.95 0.23 -4.33
CA THR A 184 11.69 -0.97 -4.72
C THR A 184 10.73 -2.05 -5.17
N THR A 185 11.21 -2.93 -6.05
CA THR A 185 10.44 -4.07 -6.55
C THR A 185 10.19 -5.06 -5.42
N ARG A 186 8.95 -5.55 -5.30
CA ARG A 186 8.53 -6.54 -4.30
C ARG A 186 8.09 -7.82 -4.99
N TRP A 187 8.43 -8.98 -4.43
CA TRP A 187 8.13 -10.29 -4.99
C TRP A 187 7.13 -11.05 -4.12
N ALA A 188 6.22 -11.78 -4.74
CA ALA A 188 5.11 -12.42 -4.04
C ALA A 188 5.52 -13.65 -3.22
N ASP A 189 6.66 -14.25 -3.55
CA ASP A 189 7.23 -15.43 -2.89
C ASP A 189 8.34 -15.08 -1.88
N ASP A 190 8.58 -13.79 -1.62
CA ASP A 190 9.68 -13.28 -0.81
C ASP A 190 9.22 -12.91 0.62
N VAL A 191 9.31 -13.89 1.53
CA VAL A 191 8.98 -13.73 2.95
C VAL A 191 9.88 -12.70 3.62
N GLU A 192 11.18 -12.73 3.32
CA GLU A 192 12.17 -11.84 3.92
C GLU A 192 11.94 -10.41 3.44
N GLY A 193 11.75 -10.20 2.14
CA GLY A 193 11.46 -8.89 1.57
C GLY A 193 10.16 -8.26 2.09
N ALA A 194 9.17 -9.07 2.45
CA ALA A 194 7.95 -8.60 3.10
C ALA A 194 8.21 -8.14 4.55
N ALA A 195 8.98 -8.90 5.32
CA ALA A 195 9.39 -8.52 6.67
C ALA A 195 10.30 -7.27 6.67
N ASP A 196 11.24 -7.19 5.74
CA ASP A 196 12.15 -6.06 5.56
C ASP A 196 11.41 -4.76 5.22
N LEU A 197 10.32 -4.84 4.44
CA LEU A 197 9.44 -3.70 4.22
C LEU A 197 8.84 -3.18 5.54
N ALA A 198 8.41 -4.07 6.42
CA ALA A 198 7.89 -3.69 7.74
C ALA A 198 8.97 -3.06 8.63
N VAL A 199 10.20 -3.61 8.61
CA VAL A 199 11.35 -3.03 9.32
C VAL A 199 11.65 -1.62 8.79
N LEU A 200 11.70 -1.46 7.46
CA LEU A 200 11.95 -0.17 6.83
C LEU A 200 10.88 0.86 7.21
N LEU A 201 9.60 0.47 7.18
CA LEU A 201 8.51 1.35 7.64
C LEU A 201 8.68 1.74 9.10
N GLY A 202 9.06 0.80 9.98
CA GLY A 202 9.35 1.11 11.37
C GLY A 202 10.46 2.16 11.50
N ILE A 203 11.57 1.97 10.78
CA ILE A 203 12.69 2.92 10.77
C ILE A 203 12.24 4.31 10.33
N LEU A 204 11.44 4.39 9.25
CA LEU A 204 10.91 5.65 8.72
C LEU A 204 9.98 6.34 9.72
N ILE A 205 9.09 5.59 10.37
CA ILE A 205 8.18 6.10 11.41
C ILE A 205 9.00 6.69 12.57
N SER A 206 9.93 5.92 13.14
CA SER A 206 10.75 6.40 14.26
C SER A 206 11.73 7.52 13.88
N ALA A 207 12.09 7.63 12.61
CA ALA A 207 12.87 8.77 12.12
C ALA A 207 12.00 10.05 12.02
N ALA A 208 10.76 9.94 11.56
CA ALA A 208 9.81 11.04 11.49
C ALA A 208 9.44 11.55 12.89
N GLU A 209 9.16 10.65 13.83
CA GLU A 209 8.85 10.98 15.24
C GLU A 209 9.98 11.76 15.93
N ARG A 210 11.24 11.34 15.72
CA ARG A 210 12.40 12.03 16.27
C ARG A 210 12.53 13.45 15.72
N ARG A 211 12.32 13.65 14.42
CA ARG A 211 12.38 14.99 13.80
C ARG A 211 11.26 15.91 14.28
N LEU A 212 10.05 15.38 14.43
CA LEU A 212 8.92 16.11 15.04
C LEU A 212 9.24 16.58 16.47
N SER A 213 9.87 15.70 17.26
CA SER A 213 10.26 16.00 18.63
C SER A 213 11.33 17.08 18.72
N SER A 214 12.35 17.02 17.85
CA SER A 214 13.41 18.04 17.79
C SER A 214 12.90 19.40 17.30
N GLY A 215 11.96 19.43 16.35
CA GLY A 215 11.37 20.67 15.84
C GLY A 215 10.46 21.40 16.83
N ARG A 216 9.94 20.72 17.87
CA ARG A 216 9.15 21.35 18.94
C ARG A 216 10.00 21.99 20.05
N GLN A 217 11.30 21.70 20.11
CA GLN A 217 12.22 22.21 21.15
C GLN A 217 13.03 23.45 20.71
N SER A 218 12.83 23.93 19.47
CA SER A 218 13.43 25.15 18.91
C SER A 218 12.41 26.27 18.86
#